data_AF-A0AA38MJ82-F1
#
_entry.id   AF-A0AA38MJ82-F1
#
_cell.length_a   1.000
_cell.length_b   1.000
_cell.length_c   1.000
_cell.angle_alpha   90.00
_cell.angle_beta   90.00
_cell.angle_gamma   90.00
#
_symmetry.space_group_name_H-M   'P 1'
#
loop_
_entity.id
_entity.type
_entity.pdbx_description
1 polymer ?
#
loop_
_entity_poly.entity_id
_entity_poly.type
_entity_poly.pdbx_seq_one_letter_code
_entity_poly.pdbx_strand_id
1 'polypeptide(L)'
;MSSSESESEIIESAEKSNKQEQFVSLLKKWPILLSKSQTPAKRVQKKEALKEFSNAYLNNCGEQLTHEKILKKINNMKTELKKKSDMNRTGNKKNVLKSWEETLLKLINGTNEKNPTIYRIPGAAAAGTSKEVEAVELNSAHITTLPLPPKRKCTSTELAAETDETRVLSLSELQRLVLLEQLKLIKMQQKEIENKRERE
;
A
#
# COMPACT_ATOMS: atom_id res chain seq x y z
N MET A 1 -7.00 2.60 51.75
CA MET A 1 -5.83 2.71 50.86
C MET A 1 -6.30 2.37 49.45
N SER A 2 -6.62 3.36 48.60
CA SER A 2 -7.14 3.12 47.24
C SER A 2 -6.92 4.34 46.31
N SER A 3 -5.85 5.11 46.53
CA SER A 3 -5.55 6.35 45.78
C SER A 3 -4.24 6.28 44.99
N SER A 4 -3.42 5.24 45.15
CA SER A 4 -2.05 5.21 44.63
C SER A 4 -1.89 4.50 43.27
N GLU A 5 -2.87 3.70 42.83
CA GLU A 5 -2.81 3.00 41.52
C GLU A 5 -3.22 3.91 40.35
N SER A 6 -3.96 4.98 40.61
CA SER A 6 -4.46 5.87 39.56
C SER A 6 -3.41 6.85 39.04
N GLU A 7 -2.43 7.24 39.87
CA GLU A 7 -1.40 8.22 39.49
C GLU A 7 -0.31 7.62 38.60
N SER A 8 0.05 6.35 38.80
CA SER A 8 1.05 5.65 38.00
C SER A 8 0.61 5.46 36.54
N GLU A 9 -0.68 5.17 36.29
CA GLU A 9 -1.20 5.00 34.93
C GLU A 9 -1.22 6.32 34.13
N ILE A 10 -1.45 7.46 34.81
CA ILE A 10 -1.49 8.78 34.18
C ILE A 10 -0.08 9.19 33.73
N ILE A 11 0.93 8.95 34.56
CA ILE A 11 2.33 9.30 34.26
C ILE A 11 2.86 8.45 33.09
N GLU A 12 2.58 7.14 33.08
CA GLU A 12 3.07 6.25 32.03
C GLU A 12 2.46 6.57 30.65
N SER A 13 1.20 7.02 30.62
CA SER A 13 0.52 7.47 29.41
C SER A 13 1.13 8.77 28.85
N ALA A 14 1.49 9.71 29.74
CA ALA A 14 2.14 10.97 29.36
C ALA A 14 3.54 10.75 28.78
N GLU A 15 4.34 9.87 29.39
CA GLU A 15 5.68 9.52 28.89
C GLU A 15 5.62 8.84 27.52
N LYS A 16 4.65 7.95 27.30
CA LYS A 16 4.41 7.31 26.00
C LYS A 16 4.08 8.35 24.92
N SER A 17 3.28 9.37 25.25
CA SER A 17 2.95 10.46 24.32
C SER A 17 4.17 11.31 23.97
N ASN A 18 5.00 11.65 24.97
CA ASN A 18 6.22 12.43 24.75
C ASN A 18 7.24 11.68 23.86
N LYS A 19 7.45 10.38 24.09
CA LYS A 19 8.28 9.53 23.23
C LYS A 19 7.78 9.46 21.78
N GLN A 20 6.47 9.52 21.56
CA GLN A 20 5.89 9.57 20.20
C GLN A 20 6.15 10.91 19.52
N GLU A 21 6.04 12.02 20.24
CA GLU A 21 6.36 13.35 19.72
C GLU A 21 7.83 13.48 19.33
N GLN A 22 8.74 13.01 20.18
CA GLN A 22 10.18 12.97 19.88
C GLN A 22 10.49 12.07 18.67
N PHE A 23 9.82 10.93 18.54
CA PHE A 23 9.99 10.05 17.39
C PHE A 23 9.56 10.74 16.08
N VAL A 24 8.41 11.43 16.08
CA VAL A 24 7.92 12.15 14.89
C VAL A 24 8.78 13.37 14.57
N SER A 25 9.28 14.09 15.58
CA SER A 25 10.17 15.23 15.36
C SER A 25 11.48 14.83 14.69
N LEU A 26 12.05 13.67 15.07
CA LEU A 26 13.19 13.07 14.39
C LEU A 26 12.85 12.63 12.97
N LEU A 27 11.67 12.05 12.77
CA LEU A 27 11.23 11.56 11.46
C LEU A 27 11.14 12.68 10.40
N LYS A 28 10.99 13.94 10.81
CA LYS A 28 11.05 15.11 9.91
C LYS A 28 12.37 15.19 9.13
N LYS A 29 13.48 14.79 9.74
CA LYS A 29 14.82 14.87 9.13
C LYS A 29 15.04 13.81 8.05
N TRP A 30 14.34 12.68 8.13
CA TRP A 30 14.48 11.56 7.18
C TRP A 30 13.15 11.22 6.48
N PRO A 31 12.63 12.11 5.60
CA PRO A 31 11.36 11.89 4.88
C PRO A 31 11.42 10.65 3.97
N ILE A 32 12.61 10.22 3.57
CA ILE A 32 12.83 9.02 2.76
C ILE A 32 12.24 7.76 3.39
N LEU A 33 12.19 7.68 4.73
CA LEU A 33 11.58 6.56 5.47
C LEU A 33 10.06 6.47 5.28
N LEU A 34 9.41 7.59 4.93
CA LEU A 34 7.98 7.65 4.64
C LEU A 34 7.64 7.34 3.19
N SER A 35 8.62 7.40 2.28
CA SER A 35 8.40 7.20 0.85
C SER A 35 7.89 5.80 0.51
N LYS A 36 6.98 5.70 -0.47
CA LYS A 36 6.42 4.42 -0.93
C LYS A 36 7.28 3.70 -1.97
N SER A 37 8.25 4.39 -2.58
CA SER A 37 9.08 3.82 -3.65
C SER A 37 9.88 2.60 -3.16
N GLN A 38 9.92 1.58 -4.02
CA GLN A 38 10.64 0.32 -3.80
C GLN A 38 11.81 0.11 -4.78
N THR A 39 12.18 1.13 -5.56
CA THR A 39 13.33 1.03 -6.48
C THR A 39 14.60 0.63 -5.71
N PRO A 40 15.53 -0.15 -6.29
CA PRO A 40 16.75 -0.58 -5.62
C PRO A 40 17.54 0.58 -4.99
N ALA A 41 17.70 1.68 -5.71
CA ALA A 41 18.36 2.90 -5.21
C ALA A 41 17.69 3.46 -3.94
N LYS A 42 16.36 3.57 -3.94
CA LYS A 42 15.59 4.02 -2.76
C LYS A 42 15.66 3.03 -1.60
N ARG A 43 15.79 1.73 -1.86
CA ARG A 43 15.97 0.72 -0.79
C ARG A 43 17.32 0.89 -0.09
N VAL A 44 18.39 1.20 -0.82
CA VAL A 44 19.71 1.50 -0.25
C VAL A 44 19.64 2.76 0.60
N GLN A 45 19.12 3.85 0.05
CA GLN A 45 18.94 5.13 0.77
C GLN A 45 18.11 4.97 2.06
N LYS A 46 17.06 4.14 2.02
CA LYS A 46 16.27 3.83 3.22
C LYS A 46 17.07 3.08 4.28
N LYS A 47 17.92 2.13 3.89
CA LYS A 47 18.77 1.39 4.83
C LYS A 47 19.80 2.31 5.50
N GLU A 48 20.40 3.22 4.74
CA GLU A 48 21.33 4.23 5.26
C GLU A 48 20.61 5.18 6.24
N ALA A 49 19.47 5.73 5.82
CA ALA A 49 18.65 6.59 6.67
C ALA A 49 18.16 5.88 7.95
N LEU A 50 17.88 4.58 7.91
CA LEU A 50 17.51 3.81 9.11
C LEU A 50 18.66 3.69 10.11
N LYS A 51 19.90 3.53 9.63
CA LYS A 51 21.08 3.50 10.50
C LYS A 51 21.27 4.85 11.19
N GLU A 52 21.24 5.93 10.42
CA GLU A 52 21.36 7.29 10.96
C GLU A 52 20.23 7.63 11.93
N PHE A 53 19.00 7.25 11.58
CA PHE A 53 17.83 7.44 12.44
C PHE A 53 17.98 6.67 13.76
N SER A 54 18.45 5.42 13.72
CA SER A 54 18.66 4.62 14.93
C SER A 54 19.66 5.28 15.88
N ASN A 55 20.79 5.76 15.33
CA ASN A 55 21.82 6.48 16.10
C ASN A 55 21.27 7.79 16.68
N ALA A 56 20.53 8.57 15.88
CA ALA A 56 19.92 9.80 16.35
C ALA A 56 18.86 9.54 17.44
N TYR A 57 18.06 8.48 17.30
CA TYR A 57 17.06 8.11 18.30
C TYR A 57 17.72 7.65 19.61
N LEU A 58 18.80 6.88 19.54
CA LEU A 58 19.60 6.50 20.72
C LEU A 58 20.10 7.74 21.47
N ASN A 59 20.61 8.74 20.74
CA ASN A 59 21.11 9.97 21.36
C ASN A 59 20.04 10.83 22.03
N ASN A 60 18.78 10.76 21.56
CA ASN A 60 17.68 11.58 22.10
C ASN A 60 16.85 10.85 23.17
N CYS A 61 16.63 9.55 23.03
CA CYS A 61 15.76 8.78 23.90
C CYS A 61 16.50 7.76 24.78
N GLY A 62 17.80 7.54 24.55
CA GLY A 62 18.61 6.56 25.30
C GLY A 62 18.28 5.09 24.99
N GLU A 63 17.41 4.81 24.02
CA GLU A 63 16.98 3.44 23.67
C GLU A 63 17.42 3.07 22.25
N GLN A 64 18.00 1.87 22.09
CA GLN A 64 18.38 1.36 20.78
C GLN A 64 17.23 0.62 20.10
N LEU A 65 16.77 1.14 18.96
CA LEU A 65 15.79 0.44 18.13
C LEU A 65 16.45 -0.22 16.92
N THR A 66 16.07 -1.48 16.69
CA THR A 66 16.39 -2.20 15.45
C THR A 66 15.60 -1.61 14.28
N HIS A 67 16.12 -1.78 13.07
CA HIS A 67 15.48 -1.30 11.83
C HIS A 67 14.03 -1.77 11.71
N GLU A 68 13.76 -3.03 12.06
CA GLU A 68 12.42 -3.61 12.03
C GLU A 68 11.47 -2.95 13.01
N LYS A 69 11.93 -2.66 14.24
CA LYS A 69 11.14 -1.95 15.25
C LYS A 69 10.81 -0.53 14.80
N ILE A 70 11.75 0.19 14.18
CA ILE A 70 11.53 1.53 13.63
C ILE A 70 10.43 1.48 12.56
N LEU A 71 10.56 0.59 11.58
CA LEU A 71 9.58 0.46 10.50
C LEU A 71 8.20 0.03 11.03
N LYS A 72 8.17 -0.93 11.97
CA LYS A 72 6.93 -1.35 12.62
C LYS A 72 6.27 -0.20 13.37
N LYS A 73 7.05 0.61 14.10
CA LYS A 73 6.55 1.80 14.81
C LYS A 73 5.97 2.82 13.84
N ILE A 74 6.68 3.13 12.74
CA ILE A 74 6.16 4.01 11.68
C ILE A 74 4.85 3.48 11.10
N ASN A 75 4.78 2.18 10.79
CA ASN A 75 3.58 1.58 10.22
C ASN A 75 2.41 1.59 11.20
N ASN A 76 2.64 1.27 12.47
CA ASN A 76 1.63 1.35 13.51
C ASN A 76 1.08 2.78 13.65
N MET A 77 1.97 3.78 13.68
CA MET A 77 1.58 5.19 13.75
C MET A 77 0.75 5.60 12.52
N LYS A 78 1.12 5.14 11.31
CA LYS A 78 0.33 5.36 10.09
C LYS A 78 -1.05 4.69 10.16
N THR A 79 -1.14 3.47 10.68
CA THR A 79 -2.42 2.75 10.78
C THR A 79 -3.35 3.42 11.79
N GLU A 80 -2.84 3.87 12.92
CA GLU A 80 -3.63 4.61 13.92
C GLU A 80 -4.15 5.93 13.35
N LEU A 81 -3.28 6.67 12.66
CA LEU A 81 -3.68 7.90 11.96
C LEU A 81 -4.76 7.64 10.91
N LYS A 82 -4.63 6.56 10.13
CA LYS A 82 -5.62 6.17 9.12
C LYS A 82 -6.97 5.84 9.75
N LYS A 83 -7.01 5.05 10.83
CA LYS A 83 -8.25 4.70 11.53
C LYS A 83 -8.98 5.96 12.02
N LYS A 84 -8.26 6.89 12.66
CA LYS A 84 -8.84 8.15 13.14
C LYS A 84 -9.32 9.05 12.00
N SER A 85 -8.55 9.15 10.93
CA SER A 85 -8.93 9.93 9.76
C SER A 85 -10.17 9.36 9.06
N ASP A 86 -10.33 8.03 9.03
CA ASP A 86 -11.49 7.37 8.45
C ASP A 86 -12.72 7.51 9.36
N MET A 87 -12.55 7.43 10.68
CA MET A 87 -13.63 7.65 11.63
C MET A 87 -14.17 9.10 11.59
N ASN A 88 -13.31 10.07 11.30
CA ASN A 88 -13.71 11.46 11.02
C ASN A 88 -14.49 11.60 9.70
N ARG A 89 -14.41 10.61 8.80
CA ARG A 89 -15.07 10.60 7.50
C ARG A 89 -16.46 9.96 7.53
N THR A 90 -16.72 9.01 8.43
CA THR A 90 -17.96 8.22 8.47
C THR A 90 -19.14 8.87 9.21
N GLY A 91 -19.14 10.20 9.39
CA GLY A 91 -20.23 10.89 10.11
C GLY A 91 -20.28 10.62 11.62
N ASN A 92 -19.30 9.88 12.16
CA ASN A 92 -19.14 9.70 13.60
C ASN A 92 -18.60 10.98 14.26
N LYS A 93 -18.73 11.08 15.58
CA LYS A 93 -18.19 12.22 16.36
C LYS A 93 -16.73 12.47 15.98
N LYS A 94 -16.40 13.73 15.65
CA LYS A 94 -15.04 14.15 15.25
C LYS A 94 -14.05 13.79 16.35
N ASN A 95 -13.11 12.91 16.02
CA ASN A 95 -12.00 12.55 16.88
C ASN A 95 -10.88 13.61 16.74
N VAL A 96 -10.46 14.16 17.87
CA VAL A 96 -9.38 15.13 17.96
C VAL A 96 -8.05 14.39 17.79
N LEU A 97 -7.22 14.82 16.83
CA LEU A 97 -5.90 14.26 16.63
C LEU A 97 -4.96 14.73 17.75
N LYS A 98 -4.04 13.86 18.17
CA LYS A 98 -2.95 14.22 19.08
C LYS A 98 -1.91 15.08 18.36
N SER A 99 -1.12 15.86 19.12
CA SER A 99 -0.05 16.71 18.59
C SER A 99 0.91 15.99 17.62
N TRP A 100 1.36 14.79 17.98
CA TRP A 100 2.23 13.99 17.10
C TRP A 100 1.50 13.48 15.84
N GLU A 101 0.19 13.20 15.92
CA GLU A 101 -0.62 12.70 14.81
C GLU A 101 -0.80 13.80 13.76
N GLU A 102 -1.06 15.03 14.19
CA GLU A 102 -1.13 16.20 13.31
C GLU A 102 0.21 16.45 12.62
N THR A 103 1.30 16.35 13.37
CA THR A 103 2.65 16.53 12.83
C THR A 103 2.99 15.44 11.81
N LEU A 104 2.66 14.19 12.11
CA LEU A 104 2.87 13.06 11.20
C LEU A 104 1.99 13.17 9.94
N LEU A 105 0.74 13.61 10.09
CA LEU A 105 -0.17 13.83 8.97
C LEU A 105 0.36 14.90 8.02
N LYS A 106 0.86 16.02 8.57
CA LYS A 106 1.53 17.08 7.79
C LYS A 106 2.73 16.53 7.02
N LEU A 107 3.56 15.68 7.64
CA LEU A 107 4.70 15.08 6.97
C LEU A 107 4.29 14.14 5.82
N ILE A 108 3.31 13.27 6.05
CA ILE A 108 2.85 12.31 5.04
C ILE A 108 2.18 13.02 3.86
N ASN A 109 1.42 14.08 4.12
CA ASN A 109 0.74 14.86 3.07
C ASN A 109 1.68 15.85 2.39
N GLY A 110 2.73 16.33 3.08
CA GLY A 110 3.72 17.25 2.51
C GLY A 110 4.82 16.56 1.68
N THR A 111 5.07 15.26 1.89
CA THR A 111 6.12 14.52 1.16
C THR A 111 5.66 13.95 -0.19
N ASN A 112 4.35 13.91 -0.49
CA ASN A 112 3.84 13.47 -1.79
C ASN A 112 2.51 14.16 -2.10
N GLU A 113 2.32 14.49 -3.38
CA GLU A 113 1.02 14.83 -3.98
C GLU A 113 -0.12 14.06 -3.32
N LYS A 114 -1.16 14.81 -2.91
CA LYS A 114 -2.41 14.37 -2.27
C LYS A 114 -2.56 12.85 -2.17
N ASN A 115 -2.22 12.29 -1.01
CA ASN A 115 -2.30 10.85 -0.76
C ASN A 115 -3.73 10.32 -1.02
N PRO A 116 -3.98 9.50 -2.05
CA PRO A 116 -5.34 9.07 -2.45
C PRO A 116 -5.98 8.13 -1.43
N THR A 117 -5.19 7.57 -0.50
CA THR A 117 -5.72 6.81 0.64
C THR A 117 -6.38 7.69 1.71
N ILE A 118 -6.17 9.01 1.67
CA ILE A 118 -6.70 9.99 2.63
C ILE A 118 -7.69 10.94 1.92
N TYR A 119 -7.42 11.33 0.67
CA TYR A 119 -8.26 12.25 -0.10
C TYR A 119 -9.08 11.54 -1.18
N ARG A 120 -10.35 11.91 -1.37
CA ARG A 120 -11.11 11.53 -2.57
C ARG A 120 -10.51 12.27 -3.77
N ILE A 121 -10.22 11.51 -4.82
CA ILE A 121 -9.92 12.07 -6.13
C ILE A 121 -11.24 12.65 -6.67
N PRO A 122 -11.29 13.92 -7.13
CA PRO A 122 -12.47 14.47 -7.77
C PRO A 122 -12.91 13.55 -8.93
N GLY A 123 -14.19 13.18 -8.98
CA GLY A 123 -14.73 12.27 -10.00
C GLY A 123 -14.65 10.76 -9.67
N ALA A 124 -13.99 10.36 -8.57
CA ALA A 124 -14.02 8.96 -8.14
C ALA A 124 -15.40 8.60 -7.56
N ALA A 125 -16.18 7.81 -8.30
CA ALA A 125 -17.44 7.26 -7.82
C ALA A 125 -17.19 6.34 -6.62
N ALA A 126 -17.69 6.72 -5.45
CA ALA A 126 -17.66 5.86 -4.27
C ALA A 126 -18.83 4.88 -4.36
N ALA A 127 -18.53 3.62 -4.68
CA ALA A 127 -19.52 2.55 -4.61
C ALA A 127 -20.06 2.45 -3.17
N GLY A 128 -21.36 2.70 -3.00
CA GLY A 128 -22.06 2.53 -1.71
C GLY A 128 -22.31 3.79 -0.88
N THR A 129 -22.06 5.01 -1.37
CA THR A 129 -22.54 6.23 -0.70
C THR A 129 -23.45 7.03 -1.61
N SER A 130 -24.76 7.03 -1.31
CA SER A 130 -25.75 7.95 -1.87
C SER A 130 -25.50 9.36 -1.33
N LYS A 131 -24.49 10.03 -1.88
CA LYS A 131 -24.38 11.48 -1.79
C LYS A 131 -24.17 12.02 -3.18
N GLU A 132 -25.29 12.46 -3.73
CA GLU A 132 -25.41 13.36 -4.87
C GLU A 132 -24.53 14.58 -4.60
N VAL A 133 -23.54 14.81 -5.48
CA VAL A 133 -22.85 16.09 -5.55
C VAL A 133 -22.70 16.44 -7.02
N GLU A 134 -23.22 17.62 -7.31
CA GLU A 134 -23.37 18.36 -8.55
C GLU A 134 -22.35 18.04 -9.65
N ALA A 135 -22.92 17.76 -10.82
CA ALA A 135 -22.21 17.66 -12.08
C ALA A 135 -21.64 19.03 -12.45
N VAL A 136 -20.31 19.11 -12.57
CA VAL A 136 -19.67 20.10 -13.42
C VAL A 136 -19.53 19.45 -14.80
N GLU A 137 -20.27 19.98 -15.77
CA GLU A 137 -20.16 19.63 -17.18
C GLU A 137 -18.75 19.95 -17.70
N LEU A 138 -18.03 18.92 -18.13
CA LEU A 138 -16.93 19.07 -19.08
C LEU A 138 -17.13 18.08 -20.22
N ASN A 139 -17.19 18.67 -21.41
CA ASN A 139 -17.58 18.07 -22.67
C ASN A 139 -16.65 16.94 -23.14
N SER A 140 -17.30 15.92 -23.71
CA SER A 140 -16.91 15.14 -24.89
C SER A 140 -15.47 14.59 -24.99
N ALA A 141 -15.33 13.30 -24.68
CA ALA A 141 -14.66 12.36 -25.58
C ALA A 141 -15.23 10.94 -25.34
N HIS A 142 -15.75 10.36 -26.41
CA HIS A 142 -16.31 9.01 -26.48
C HIS A 142 -15.26 7.96 -26.05
N ILE A 143 -15.42 7.38 -24.86
CA ILE A 143 -14.66 6.17 -24.47
C ILE A 143 -15.55 4.98 -24.79
N THR A 144 -15.21 4.27 -25.87
CA THR A 144 -15.80 2.98 -26.21
C THR A 144 -15.57 2.00 -25.06
N THR A 145 -16.63 1.68 -24.33
CA THR A 145 -16.66 0.68 -23.26
C THR A 145 -16.48 -0.71 -23.88
N LEU A 146 -15.26 -1.25 -23.80
CA LEU A 146 -15.06 -2.67 -24.07
C LEU A 146 -15.74 -3.50 -22.96
N PRO A 147 -16.47 -4.58 -23.29
CA PRO A 147 -17.16 -5.39 -22.31
C PRO A 147 -16.15 -6.10 -21.39
N LEU A 148 -16.39 -6.02 -20.07
CA LEU A 148 -15.62 -6.74 -19.07
C LEU A 148 -15.74 -8.26 -19.28
N PRO A 149 -14.65 -9.03 -19.14
CA PRO A 149 -14.72 -10.47 -19.17
C PRO A 149 -15.54 -11.01 -17.99
N PRO A 150 -16.37 -12.05 -18.20
CA PRO A 150 -17.20 -12.61 -17.15
C PRO A 150 -16.35 -13.23 -16.03
N LYS A 151 -16.66 -12.86 -14.78
CA LYS A 151 -16.05 -13.45 -13.58
C LYS A 151 -16.43 -14.93 -13.48
N ARG A 152 -15.50 -15.82 -13.81
CA ARG A 152 -15.66 -17.26 -13.58
C ARG A 152 -15.53 -17.54 -12.07
N LYS A 153 -16.51 -18.26 -11.53
CA LYS A 153 -16.45 -18.86 -10.19
C LYS A 153 -15.35 -19.92 -10.22
N CYS A 154 -14.33 -19.77 -9.38
CA CYS A 154 -13.24 -20.74 -9.24
C CYS A 154 -13.77 -21.96 -8.47
N THR A 155 -14.27 -22.95 -9.19
CA THR A 155 -14.52 -24.28 -8.64
C THR A 155 -13.19 -25.02 -8.59
N SER A 156 -12.71 -25.22 -7.37
CA SER A 156 -11.58 -26.09 -7.04
C SER A 156 -11.94 -27.54 -7.35
N THR A 157 -11.42 -28.06 -8.47
CA THR A 157 -11.27 -29.48 -8.86
C THR A 157 -10.76 -29.39 -10.30
N GLU A 158 -9.49 -29.68 -10.59
CA GLU A 158 -8.94 -31.03 -10.73
C GLU A 158 -7.41 -30.89 -10.81
N LEU A 159 -6.68 -31.62 -9.97
CA LEU A 159 -5.24 -31.81 -10.10
C LEU A 159 -4.98 -32.70 -11.33
N ALA A 160 -5.15 -32.14 -12.53
CA ALA A 160 -4.79 -32.80 -13.77
C ALA A 160 -3.25 -32.72 -13.93
N ALA A 161 -2.59 -33.77 -13.45
CA ALA A 161 -1.25 -34.26 -13.78
C ALA A 161 -0.20 -33.21 -14.21
N GLU A 162 0.52 -32.66 -13.25
CA GLU A 162 1.87 -32.18 -13.52
C GLU A 162 2.70 -33.34 -14.07
N THR A 163 3.33 -33.16 -15.23
CA THR A 163 4.31 -34.11 -15.76
C THR A 163 5.62 -33.99 -14.97
N ASP A 164 6.41 -35.06 -14.89
CA ASP A 164 7.70 -35.06 -14.19
C ASP A 164 8.63 -33.92 -14.64
N GLU A 165 8.51 -33.49 -15.90
CA GLU A 165 9.24 -32.36 -16.48
C GLU A 165 8.79 -31.00 -15.93
N THR A 166 7.49 -30.82 -15.67
CA THR A 166 6.94 -29.54 -15.18
C THR A 166 7.04 -29.38 -13.67
N ARG A 167 7.22 -30.48 -12.93
CA ARG A 167 7.31 -30.49 -11.47
C ARG A 167 8.55 -29.78 -10.92
N VAL A 168 9.64 -29.74 -11.68
CA VAL A 168 10.93 -29.17 -11.24
C VAL A 168 11.09 -27.69 -11.66
N LEU A 169 10.15 -27.16 -12.45
CA LEU A 169 10.26 -25.82 -13.03
C LEU A 169 9.75 -24.74 -12.08
N SER A 170 10.42 -23.58 -12.12
CA SER A 170 9.92 -22.37 -11.47
C SER A 170 8.70 -21.81 -12.20
N LEU A 171 7.89 -21.01 -11.50
CA LEU A 171 6.70 -20.37 -12.08
C LEU A 171 7.00 -19.58 -13.36
N SER A 172 8.14 -18.87 -13.41
CA SER A 172 8.58 -18.12 -14.59
C SER A 172 8.89 -19.02 -15.79
N GLU A 173 9.47 -20.20 -15.54
CA GLU A 173 9.79 -21.16 -16.60
C GLU A 173 8.53 -21.84 -17.12
N LEU A 174 7.60 -22.19 -16.24
CA LEU A 174 6.28 -22.70 -16.61
C LEU A 174 5.52 -21.71 -17.49
N GLN A 175 5.48 -20.43 -17.09
CA GLN A 175 4.85 -19.37 -17.89
C GLN A 175 5.49 -19.23 -19.28
N ARG A 176 6.83 -19.30 -19.35
CA ARG A 176 7.56 -19.25 -20.61
C ARG A 176 7.25 -20.46 -21.51
N LEU A 177 7.16 -21.66 -20.94
CA LEU A 177 6.85 -22.89 -21.67
C LEU A 177 5.45 -22.82 -22.28
N VAL A 178 4.45 -22.43 -21.49
CA VAL A 178 3.07 -22.26 -21.96
C VAL A 178 2.99 -21.27 -23.12
N LEU A 179 3.69 -20.13 -23.03
CA LEU A 179 3.72 -19.13 -24.11
C LEU A 179 4.34 -19.69 -25.40
N LEU A 180 5.42 -20.49 -25.29
CA LEU A 180 6.05 -21.11 -26.46
C LEU A 180 5.13 -22.12 -27.14
N GLU A 181 4.40 -22.90 -26.35
CA GLU A 181 3.45 -23.88 -26.87
C GLU A 181 2.25 -23.22 -27.55
N GLN A 182 1.72 -22.14 -26.96
CA GLN A 182 0.70 -21.31 -27.58
C GLN A 182 1.17 -20.72 -28.92
N LEU A 183 2.40 -20.19 -28.97
CA LEU A 183 2.98 -19.67 -30.22
C LEU A 183 3.13 -20.75 -31.29
N LYS A 184 3.51 -21.97 -30.90
CA LYS A 184 3.61 -23.11 -31.82
C LYS A 184 2.25 -23.46 -32.42
N LEU A 185 1.21 -23.48 -31.60
CA LEU A 185 -0.16 -23.76 -32.03
C LEU A 185 -0.66 -22.68 -33.01
N ILE A 186 -0.45 -21.40 -32.68
CA ILE A 186 -0.81 -20.28 -33.55
C ILE A 186 -0.11 -20.38 -34.91
N LYS A 187 1.19 -20.68 -34.93
CA LYS A 187 1.95 -20.86 -36.18
C LYS A 187 1.40 -22.01 -37.03
N MET A 188 0.98 -23.11 -36.39
CA MET A 188 0.39 -24.24 -37.09
C MET A 188 -0.95 -23.85 -37.73
N GLN A 189 -1.81 -23.13 -37.00
CA GLN A 189 -3.08 -22.63 -37.53
C GLN A 189 -2.89 -21.65 -38.69
N GLN A 190 -1.91 -20.74 -38.60
CA GLN A 190 -1.59 -19.82 -39.69
C GLN A 190 -1.19 -20.57 -40.96
N LYS A 191 -0.36 -21.60 -40.83
CA LYS A 191 0.04 -22.45 -41.95
C LYS A 191 -1.14 -23.23 -42.56
N GLU A 192 -2.06 -23.71 -41.74
CA GLU A 192 -3.29 -24.35 -42.25
C GLU A 192 -4.17 -23.39 -43.03
N ILE A 193 -4.31 -22.15 -42.56
CA ILE A 193 -5.06 -21.10 -43.26
C ILE A 193 -4.39 -20.74 -44.59
N GLU A 194 -3.07 -20.62 -44.60
CA GLU A 194 -2.28 -20.35 -45.81
C GLU A 194 -2.44 -21.48 -46.84
N ASN A 195 -2.27 -22.74 -46.41
CA ASN A 195 -2.47 -23.91 -47.27
C ASN A 195 -3.90 -24.02 -47.81
N LYS A 196 -4.92 -23.55 -47.08
CA LYS A 196 -6.31 -23.52 -47.56
C LYS A 196 -6.49 -22.44 -48.64
N ARG A 197 -5.91 -21.26 -48.45
CA ARG A 197 -5.95 -20.18 -49.45
C ARG A 197 -5.24 -20.54 -50.75
N GLU A 198 -4.17 -21.32 -50.68
CA GLU A 198 -3.46 -21.79 -51.89
C GLU A 198 -4.24 -22.86 -52.69
N ARG A 199 -5.28 -23.45 -52.10
CA ARG A 199 -6.12 -24.48 -52.73
C ARG A 199 -7.43 -23.95 -53.31
N GLU A 200 -7.76 -22.69 -53.06
CA GLU A 200 -8.90 -21.96 -53.64
C GLU A 200 -8.45 -21.16 -54.86
#